data_AF-A0A249MZ96-F1
#
_entry.id   AF-A0A249MZ96-F1
#
_cell.length_a   1.000
_cell.length_b   1.000
_cell.length_c   1.000
_cell.angle_alpha   90.00
_cell.angle_beta   90.00
_cell.angle_gamma   90.00
#
_symmetry.space_group_name_H-M   'P 1'
#
loop_
_entity.id
_entity.type
_entity.pdbx_description
1 polymer ?
#
loop_
_entity_poly.entity_id
_entity_poly.type
_entity_poly.pdbx_seq_one_letter_code
_entity_poly.pdbx_strand_id
1 'polypeptide(L)'
;MDFEDLKARVIELRETQQSIASVVQDQPPDWRKEVVRLRLELSRKLGFVSNSTNDWQAHASASAAWSRFRKNLSVLRAALAEHQARWPAVALDERATDFQASTRRIRKAFDDLEQGLAELQLAASRSNPT
;
A
#
# COMPACT_ATOMS: atom_id res chain seq x y z
N MET A 1 -18.92 1.35 2.44
CA MET A 1 -17.65 1.06 3.11
C MET A 1 -17.47 2.08 4.21
N ASP A 2 -17.28 1.60 5.44
CA ASP A 2 -16.99 2.49 6.57
C ASP A 2 -15.47 2.67 6.76
N PHE A 3 -15.08 3.39 7.83
CA PHE A 3 -13.66 3.63 8.11
C PHE A 3 -12.92 2.35 8.55
N GLU A 4 -13.57 1.46 9.29
CA GLU A 4 -12.96 0.22 9.76
C GLU A 4 -12.70 -0.74 8.60
N ASP A 5 -13.62 -0.81 7.63
CA ASP A 5 -13.40 -1.48 6.37
C ASP A 5 -12.16 -0.94 5.65
N LEU A 6 -12.05 0.39 5.46
CA LEU A 6 -10.90 1.01 4.79
C LEU A 6 -9.59 0.68 5.51
N LYS A 7 -9.60 0.76 6.85
CA LYS A 7 -8.45 0.45 7.69
C LYS A 7 -8.02 -1.01 7.54
N ALA A 8 -8.96 -1.95 7.61
CA ALA A 8 -8.69 -3.36 7.40
C ALA A 8 -8.03 -3.60 6.04
N ARG A 9 -8.50 -2.94 4.97
CA ARG A 9 -7.91 -3.08 3.63
C ARG A 9 -6.50 -2.50 3.51
N VAL A 10 -6.19 -1.42 4.21
CA VAL A 10 -4.82 -0.86 4.25
C VAL A 10 -3.88 -1.80 5.02
N ILE A 11 -4.35 -2.42 6.11
CA ILE A 11 -3.58 -3.44 6.84
C ILE A 11 -3.29 -4.64 5.93
N GLU A 12 -4.32 -5.18 5.27
CA GLU A 12 -4.17 -6.31 4.32
C GLU A 12 -3.17 -6.00 3.19
N LEU A 13 -3.07 -4.74 2.74
CA LEU A 13 -2.08 -4.30 1.76
C LEU A 13 -0.66 -4.38 2.32
N ARG A 14 -0.45 -3.92 3.56
CA ARG A 14 0.85 -3.97 4.23
C ARG A 14 1.28 -5.40 4.48
N GLU A 15 0.37 -6.25 4.94
CA GLU A 15 0.63 -7.68 5.15
C GLU A 15 1.09 -8.36 3.87
N THR A 16 0.39 -8.14 2.74
CA THR A 16 0.83 -8.70 1.44
C THR A 16 2.22 -8.17 1.04
N GLN A 17 2.53 -6.89 1.29
CA GLN A 17 3.88 -6.35 1.04
C GLN A 17 4.93 -7.04 1.91
N GLN A 18 4.64 -7.29 3.18
CA GLN A 18 5.54 -7.99 4.10
C GLN A 18 5.74 -9.46 3.69
N SER A 19 4.69 -10.15 3.23
CA SER A 19 4.81 -11.49 2.66
C SER A 19 5.72 -11.50 1.42
N ILE A 20 5.61 -10.52 0.53
CA ILE A 20 6.54 -10.40 -0.62
C ILE A 20 7.99 -10.26 -0.12
N ALA A 21 8.22 -9.41 0.88
CA ALA A 21 9.55 -9.20 1.43
C ALA A 21 10.13 -10.47 2.06
N SER A 22 9.33 -11.22 2.83
CA SER A 22 9.75 -12.52 3.39
C SER A 22 10.07 -13.53 2.30
N VAL A 23 9.22 -13.69 1.28
CA VAL A 23 9.50 -14.64 0.18
C VAL A 23 10.77 -14.29 -0.59
N VAL A 24 11.04 -13.00 -0.82
CA VAL A 24 12.29 -12.55 -1.46
C VAL A 24 13.51 -12.80 -0.57
N GLN A 25 13.36 -12.68 0.74
CA GLN A 25 14.44 -12.92 1.71
C GLN A 25 14.75 -14.42 1.88
N ASP A 26 13.72 -15.23 2.08
CA ASP A 26 13.86 -16.65 2.44
C ASP A 26 14.11 -17.52 1.20
N GLN A 27 13.76 -17.03 0.02
CA GLN A 27 13.94 -17.69 -1.28
C GLN A 27 13.56 -19.20 -1.27
N PRO A 28 12.35 -19.57 -0.79
CA PRO A 28 11.92 -20.96 -0.81
C PRO A 28 11.91 -21.53 -2.24
N PRO A 29 11.75 -22.86 -2.42
CA PRO A 29 11.51 -23.44 -3.73
C PRO A 29 10.37 -22.68 -4.44
N ASP A 30 10.56 -22.37 -5.73
CA ASP A 30 9.61 -21.60 -6.55
C ASP A 30 9.30 -20.16 -6.06
N TRP A 31 10.12 -19.54 -5.20
CA TRP A 31 9.85 -18.20 -4.64
C TRP A 31 9.49 -17.13 -5.68
N ARG A 32 10.05 -17.19 -6.89
CA ARG A 32 9.71 -16.24 -7.97
C ARG A 32 8.26 -16.35 -8.42
N LYS A 33 7.71 -17.57 -8.52
CA LYS A 33 6.29 -17.79 -8.83
C LYS A 33 5.41 -17.22 -7.72
N GLU A 34 5.82 -17.43 -6.47
CA GLU A 34 5.11 -16.90 -5.32
C GLU A 34 5.15 -15.36 -5.25
N VAL A 35 6.28 -14.73 -5.59
CA VAL A 35 6.36 -13.27 -5.73
C VAL A 35 5.42 -12.76 -6.83
N VAL A 36 5.29 -13.46 -7.97
CA VAL A 36 4.33 -13.09 -9.02
C VAL A 36 2.90 -13.17 -8.47
N ARG A 37 2.53 -14.25 -7.78
CA ARG A 37 1.21 -14.42 -7.17
C ARG A 37 0.91 -13.30 -6.18
N LEU A 38 1.83 -13.01 -5.26
CA LEU A 38 1.67 -11.98 -4.24
C LEU A 38 1.63 -10.56 -4.84
N ARG A 39 2.40 -10.27 -5.90
CA ARG A 39 2.32 -8.98 -6.61
C ARG A 39 0.96 -8.79 -7.28
N LEU A 40 0.38 -9.84 -7.85
CA LEU A 40 -0.98 -9.78 -8.41
C LEU A 40 -2.02 -9.52 -7.31
N GLU A 41 -1.90 -10.21 -6.18
CA GLU A 41 -2.74 -9.98 -5.00
C GLU A 41 -2.64 -8.54 -4.50
N LEU A 42 -1.41 -8.02 -4.37
CA LEU A 42 -1.15 -6.64 -3.96
C LEU A 42 -1.82 -5.64 -4.90
N SER A 43 -1.68 -5.82 -6.22
CA SER A 43 -2.31 -4.96 -7.22
C SER A 43 -3.84 -4.98 -7.14
N ARG A 44 -4.44 -6.15 -6.89
CA ARG A 44 -5.90 -6.28 -6.68
C ARG A 44 -6.37 -5.53 -5.44
N LYS A 45 -5.70 -5.76 -4.29
CA LYS A 45 -6.01 -5.05 -3.03
C LYS A 45 -5.82 -3.55 -3.19
N LEU A 46 -4.81 -3.11 -3.93
CA LEU A 46 -4.52 -1.69 -4.15
C LEU A 46 -5.59 -1.04 -5.03
N GLY A 47 -6.05 -1.76 -6.06
CA GLY A 47 -7.19 -1.36 -6.87
C GLY A 47 -8.46 -1.23 -6.04
N PHE A 48 -8.72 -2.20 -5.16
CA PHE A 48 -9.87 -2.15 -4.24
C PHE A 48 -9.81 -0.92 -3.32
N VAL A 49 -8.70 -0.70 -2.60
CA VAL A 49 -8.53 0.49 -1.74
C VAL A 49 -8.72 1.77 -2.56
N SER A 50 -8.15 1.86 -3.76
CA SER A 50 -8.31 3.05 -4.60
C SER A 50 -9.75 3.31 -5.03
N ASN A 51 -10.49 2.27 -5.41
CA ASN A 51 -11.90 2.43 -5.81
C ASN A 51 -12.77 2.78 -4.61
N SER A 52 -12.55 2.07 -3.50
CA SER A 52 -13.15 2.33 -2.20
C SER A 52 -12.94 3.78 -1.72
N THR A 53 -11.79 4.39 -2.01
CA THR A 53 -11.59 5.82 -1.72
C THR A 53 -12.40 6.76 -2.59
N ASN A 54 -12.82 6.36 -3.79
CA ASN A 54 -13.71 7.20 -4.59
C ASN A 54 -15.15 7.17 -4.04
N ASP A 55 -15.56 6.03 -3.49
CA ASP A 55 -16.91 5.81 -2.95
C ASP A 55 -17.08 6.32 -1.52
N TRP A 56 -15.98 6.51 -0.79
CA TRP A 56 -16.00 7.08 0.56
C TRP A 56 -16.22 8.60 0.49
N GLN A 57 -17.47 8.96 0.23
CA GLN A 57 -17.96 10.33 0.07
C GLN A 57 -18.73 10.83 1.30
N ALA A 58 -19.12 9.92 2.20
CA ALA A 58 -19.81 10.26 3.43
C ALA A 58 -18.81 10.84 4.45
N HIS A 59 -18.93 12.15 4.69
CA HIS A 59 -18.39 12.94 5.82
C HIS A 59 -17.06 13.68 5.68
N ALA A 60 -16.24 13.53 4.62
CA ALA A 60 -14.87 14.10 4.65
C ALA A 60 -14.35 14.75 3.35
N SER A 61 -15.22 15.14 2.41
CA SER A 61 -14.80 15.70 1.12
C SER A 61 -14.03 17.05 1.20
N ALA A 62 -13.85 17.64 2.39
CA ALA A 62 -13.06 18.86 2.60
C ALA A 62 -11.91 18.74 3.62
N SER A 63 -11.65 17.56 4.21
CA SER A 63 -10.61 17.47 5.24
C SER A 63 -9.20 17.38 4.61
N ALA A 64 -8.26 18.16 5.16
CA ALA A 64 -6.86 18.08 4.76
C ALA A 64 -6.28 16.66 4.97
N ALA A 65 -6.76 15.95 6.00
CA ALA A 65 -6.40 14.56 6.28
C ALA A 65 -6.80 13.62 5.13
N TRP A 66 -8.01 13.79 4.57
CA TRP A 66 -8.45 12.98 3.44
C TRP A 66 -7.64 13.24 2.17
N SER A 67 -7.37 14.51 1.86
CA SER A 67 -6.52 14.88 0.73
C SER A 67 -5.10 14.30 0.86
N ARG A 68 -4.55 14.30 2.08
CA ARG A 68 -3.24 13.71 2.36
C ARG A 68 -3.24 12.19 2.22
N PHE A 69 -4.25 11.50 2.73
CA PHE A 69 -4.40 10.05 2.55
C PHE A 69 -4.44 9.67 1.06
N ARG A 70 -5.27 10.34 0.26
CA ARG A 70 -5.35 10.11 -1.19
C ARG A 70 -4.03 10.38 -1.91
N LYS A 71 -3.32 11.43 -1.51
CA LYS A 71 -1.97 11.73 -2.03
C LYS A 71 -1.00 10.59 -1.72
N ASN A 72 -0.97 10.12 -0.47
CA ASN A 72 -0.07 9.03 -0.06
C ASN A 72 -0.40 7.72 -0.79
N LEU A 73 -1.69 7.42 -1.00
CA LEU A 73 -2.12 6.27 -1.81
C LEU A 73 -1.64 6.37 -3.26
N SER A 74 -1.71 7.56 -3.86
CA SER A 74 -1.19 7.81 -5.21
C SER A 74 0.33 7.63 -5.28
N VAL A 75 1.08 8.12 -4.28
CA VAL A 75 2.53 7.93 -4.16
C VAL A 75 2.88 6.45 -4.05
N LEU A 76 2.16 5.68 -3.23
CA LEU A 76 2.36 4.23 -3.11
C LEU A 76 2.14 3.53 -4.44
N ARG A 77 1.05 3.84 -5.16
CA ARG A 77 0.76 3.28 -6.48
C ARG A 77 1.90 3.55 -7.47
N ALA A 78 2.39 4.78 -7.52
CA ALA A 78 3.49 5.15 -8.40
C ALA A 78 4.79 4.41 -8.05
N ALA A 79 5.14 4.34 -6.77
CA ALA A 79 6.33 3.64 -6.29
C ALA A 79 6.28 2.13 -6.61
N LEU A 80 5.12 1.49 -6.42
CA LEU A 80 4.93 0.08 -6.76
C LEU A 80 5.03 -0.17 -8.28
N ALA A 81 4.40 0.68 -9.09
CA ALA A 81 4.47 0.57 -10.54
C ALA A 81 5.91 0.73 -11.07
N GLU A 82 6.64 1.76 -10.61
CA GLU A 82 8.05 1.98 -10.96
C GLU A 82 8.91 0.78 -10.56
N HIS A 83 8.73 0.27 -9.34
CA HIS A 83 9.48 -0.88 -8.85
C HIS A 83 9.22 -2.12 -9.69
N GLN A 84 7.96 -2.45 -9.96
CA GLN A 84 7.59 -3.66 -10.70
C GLN A 84 8.01 -3.60 -12.17
N ALA A 85 8.01 -2.41 -12.79
CA ALA A 85 8.48 -2.21 -14.14
C ALA A 85 10.01 -2.41 -14.26
N ARG A 86 10.77 -1.92 -13.27
CA ARG A 86 12.23 -2.04 -13.27
C ARG A 86 12.72 -3.42 -12.80
N TRP A 87 11.96 -4.07 -11.91
CA TRP A 87 12.37 -5.32 -11.25
C TRP A 87 11.32 -6.43 -11.45
N PRO A 88 11.22 -7.01 -12.66
CA PRO A 88 10.31 -8.13 -12.92
C PRO A 88 10.72 -9.35 -12.08
N ALA A 89 9.73 -10.04 -11.49
CA ALA A 89 9.98 -11.13 -10.54
C ALA A 89 10.82 -12.29 -11.12
N VAL A 90 10.71 -12.53 -12.43
CA VAL A 90 11.44 -13.58 -13.15
C VAL A 90 12.94 -13.30 -13.29
N ALA A 91 13.35 -12.03 -13.27
CA ALA A 91 14.73 -11.58 -13.43
C ALA A 91 15.20 -10.71 -12.26
N LEU A 92 14.58 -10.91 -11.09
CA LEU A 92 14.88 -10.14 -9.89
C LEU A 92 16.29 -10.49 -9.38
N ASP A 93 17.13 -9.47 -9.22
CA ASP A 93 18.35 -9.48 -8.41
C ASP A 93 18.11 -8.67 -7.13
N GLU A 94 17.94 -9.37 -6.02
CA GLU A 94 17.66 -8.79 -4.71
C GLU A 94 18.88 -8.10 -4.06
N ARG A 95 20.08 -8.38 -4.56
CA ARG A 95 21.34 -7.83 -4.04
C ARG A 95 21.70 -6.51 -4.71
N ALA A 96 21.07 -6.20 -5.84
CA ALA A 96 21.25 -4.92 -6.52
C ALA A 96 20.93 -3.75 -5.58
N THR A 97 21.87 -2.81 -5.46
CA THR A 97 21.73 -1.62 -4.58
C THR A 97 20.48 -0.80 -4.95
N ASP A 98 20.20 -0.68 -6.24
CA ASP A 98 19.02 0.04 -6.75
C ASP A 98 17.70 -0.69 -6.45
N PHE A 99 17.71 -2.01 -6.39
CA PHE A 99 16.56 -2.80 -5.93
C PHE A 99 16.28 -2.48 -4.46
N GLN A 100 17.30 -2.54 -3.60
CA GLN A 100 17.17 -2.23 -2.18
C GLN A 100 16.72 -0.78 -1.93
N ALA A 101 17.22 0.17 -2.73
CA ALA A 101 16.76 1.56 -2.68
C ALA A 101 15.28 1.68 -3.07
N SER A 102 14.84 0.93 -4.09
CA SER A 102 13.45 0.89 -4.52
C SER A 102 12.52 0.25 -3.47
N THR A 103 12.94 -0.83 -2.81
CA THR A 103 12.15 -1.44 -1.72
C THR A 103 12.03 -0.52 -0.50
N ARG A 104 13.09 0.23 -0.16
CA ARG A 104 13.02 1.28 0.88
C ARG A 104 12.00 2.37 0.54
N ARG A 105 11.94 2.81 -0.72
CA ARG A 105 10.94 3.79 -1.18
C ARG A 105 9.51 3.25 -1.05
N ILE A 106 9.27 1.99 -1.39
CA ILE A 106 7.96 1.34 -1.20
C ILE A 106 7.60 1.28 0.28
N ARG A 107 8.52 0.83 1.14
CA ARG A 107 8.28 0.75 2.59
C ARG A 107 7.88 2.11 3.16
N LYS A 108 8.64 3.15 2.82
CA LYS A 108 8.30 4.52 3.22
C LYS A 108 6.91 4.95 2.73
N ALA A 109 6.55 4.64 1.48
CA ALA A 109 5.24 5.01 0.94
C ALA A 109 4.08 4.29 1.67
N PHE A 110 4.30 3.06 2.14
CA PHE A 110 3.37 2.37 3.03
C PHE A 110 3.27 3.05 4.40
N ASP A 111 4.41 3.36 5.01
CA ASP A 111 4.43 4.01 6.34
C ASP A 111 3.72 5.39 6.26
N ASP A 112 3.93 6.15 5.18
CA ASP A 112 3.24 7.42 4.92
C ASP A 112 1.72 7.21 4.72
N LEU A 113 1.29 6.14 4.04
CA LEU A 113 -0.12 5.81 3.85
C LEU A 113 -0.80 5.48 5.19
N GLU A 114 -0.16 4.67 6.04
CA GLU A 114 -0.64 4.31 7.37
C GLU A 114 -0.73 5.54 8.29
N GLN A 115 0.26 6.44 8.23
CA GLN A 115 0.19 7.73 8.92
C GLN A 115 -1.02 8.56 8.45
N GLY A 116 -1.25 8.63 7.14
CA GLY A 116 -2.40 9.34 6.58
C GLY A 116 -3.74 8.75 7.04
N LEU A 117 -3.82 7.42 7.18
CA LEU A 117 -5.00 6.73 7.70
C LEU A 117 -5.24 7.04 9.19
N ALA A 118 -4.19 7.11 10.01
CA ALA A 118 -4.29 7.48 11.41
C ALA A 118 -4.76 8.94 11.59
N GLU A 119 -4.22 9.87 10.80
CA GLU A 119 -4.67 11.27 10.80
C GLU A 119 -6.13 11.41 10.41
N LEU A 120 -6.57 10.60 9.45
CA LEU A 120 -7.95 10.52 9.00
C LEU A 120 -8.89 10.00 10.10
N GLN A 121 -8.46 8.98 10.87
CA GLN A 121 -9.21 8.49 12.04
C GLN A 121 -9.40 9.60 13.07
N LEU A 122 -8.33 10.31 13.41
CA LEU A 122 -8.38 11.41 14.39
C LEU A 122 -9.32 12.53 13.93
N ALA A 123 -9.33 12.86 12.64
CA ALA A 123 -10.21 13.87 12.07
C ALA A 123 -11.69 13.44 12.14
N ALA A 124 -11.98 12.17 11.87
CA ALA A 124 -13.34 11.61 11.98
C ALA A 124 -13.84 11.66 13.44
N SER A 125 -13.00 11.29 14.41
CA SER A 125 -13.37 11.31 15.84
C SER A 125 -13.65 12.72 16.39
N ARG A 126 -13.03 13.76 15.84
CA ARG A 126 -13.25 15.17 16.25
C ARG A 126 -14.51 15.80 15.66
N SER A 127 -15.06 15.20 14.60
CA SER A 127 -16.20 15.76 13.87
C SER A 127 -17.57 15.31 14.41
N ASN A 128 -17.58 14.43 15.42
CA ASN A 128 -18.76 14.05 16.20
C ASN A 128 -18.69 14.67 17.61
N PRO A 129 -19.03 15.95 17.80
CA PRO A 129 -19.30 16.47 19.13
C PRO A 129 -20.68 15.98 19.57
N THR A 130 -20.73 15.23 20.67
CA THR A 130 -21.95 15.02 21.47
C THR A 130 -22.56 16.35 21.90
#